data_AF-A0A7S1ZPN3-F1
#
_entry.id   AF-A0A7S1ZPN3-F1
#
_cell.length_a   1.000
_cell.length_b   1.000
_cell.length_c   1.000
_cell.angle_alpha   90.00
_cell.angle_beta   90.00
_cell.angle_gamma   90.00
#
_symmetry.space_group_name_H-M   'P 1'
#
loop_
_entity.id
_entity.type
_entity.pdbx_description
1 polymer ?
#
loop_
_entity_poly.entity_id
_entity_poly.type
_entity_poly.pdbx_seq_one_letter_code
_entity_poly.pdbx_strand_id
1 'polypeptide(L)'
;GAEWGGGRGDPPVVGPLHLEPMRYAPLAREHGWYAVRVLSVFVGDVEITAPGADPSVLRGFNDGKGTIVDSGTTDTFLPAASEKPVAAVWKIATGRRYSNRSEAYSHDEFRRLPTITLNIEGGIVWSIRPEAYMEWNRDKTPLAG
;
A
#
# COMPACT_ATOMS: atom_id res chain seq x y z
N GLY A 1 -38.98 44.09 11.65
CA GLY A 1 -38.31 43.40 10.54
C GLY A 1 -37.31 42.45 11.13
N ALA A 2 -37.42 41.16 10.81
CA ALA A 2 -36.46 40.16 11.24
C ALA A 2 -35.23 40.21 10.31
N GLU A 3 -34.05 40.41 10.86
CA GLU A 3 -32.78 40.20 10.15
C GLU A 3 -32.22 38.84 10.53
N TRP A 4 -32.13 37.96 9.54
CA TRP A 4 -31.46 36.67 9.61
C TRP A 4 -29.97 36.86 9.32
N GLY A 5 -29.16 37.00 10.37
CA GLY A 5 -27.70 36.92 10.28
C GLY A 5 -27.24 35.48 10.18
N GLY A 6 -27.11 34.96 8.96
CA GLY A 6 -26.57 33.63 8.69
C GLY A 6 -25.07 33.56 8.99
N GLY A 7 -24.72 33.17 10.22
CA GLY A 7 -23.37 32.73 10.55
C GLY A 7 -23.09 31.40 9.85
N ARG A 8 -22.26 31.42 8.80
CA ARG A 8 -21.54 30.21 8.41
C ARG A 8 -20.58 29.91 9.57
N GLY A 9 -20.96 28.96 10.42
CA GLY A 9 -20.02 28.42 11.38
C GLY A 9 -18.82 27.89 10.60
N ASP A 10 -17.63 28.37 10.94
CA ASP A 10 -16.40 27.74 10.49
C ASP A 10 -16.50 26.24 10.81
N PRO A 11 -16.10 25.34 9.89
CA PRO A 11 -16.05 23.93 10.21
C PRO A 11 -15.17 23.77 11.46
N PRO A 12 -15.54 22.86 12.38
CA PRO A 12 -14.72 22.61 13.55
C PRO A 12 -13.30 22.32 13.09
N VAL A 13 -12.32 22.97 13.72
CA VAL A 13 -10.90 22.63 13.54
C VAL A 13 -10.78 21.18 13.96
N VAL A 14 -10.81 20.28 12.98
CA VAL A 14 -10.49 18.87 13.18
C VAL A 14 -9.07 18.89 13.70
N GLY A 15 -8.85 18.27 14.86
CA GLY A 15 -7.51 18.11 15.42
C GLY A 15 -6.53 17.50 14.40
N PRO A 16 -5.24 17.41 14.72
CA PRO A 16 -4.25 16.90 13.78
C PRO A 16 -4.71 15.53 13.23
N LEU A 17 -4.84 15.45 11.90
CA LEU A 17 -5.29 14.24 11.19
C LEU A 17 -4.26 13.10 11.28
N HIS A 18 -3.08 13.37 11.85
CA HIS A 18 -2.00 12.42 12.08
C HIS A 18 -1.44 12.59 13.49
N LEU A 19 -1.00 11.50 14.12
CA LEU A 19 -0.49 11.50 15.50
C LEU A 19 1.03 11.69 15.59
N GLU A 20 1.75 11.51 14.48
CA GLU A 20 3.21 11.59 14.41
C GLU A 20 3.66 12.74 13.50
N PRO A 21 4.89 13.28 13.64
CA PRO A 21 5.41 14.28 12.71
C PRO A 21 5.38 13.79 11.26
N MET A 22 4.94 14.66 10.35
CA MET A 22 4.96 14.38 8.92
C MET A 22 6.40 14.12 8.44
N ARG A 23 6.54 13.08 7.62
CA ARG A 23 7.79 12.76 6.91
C ARG A 23 7.60 13.04 5.43
N TYR A 24 8.67 13.42 4.75
CA TYR A 24 8.64 13.86 3.36
C TYR A 24 9.64 13.06 2.52
N ALA A 25 9.18 12.53 1.39
CA ALA A 25 10.04 11.96 0.36
C ALA A 25 10.28 13.01 -0.73
N PRO A 26 11.49 13.09 -1.31
CA PRO A 26 11.69 13.87 -2.52
C PRO A 26 10.86 13.28 -3.67
N LEU A 27 10.39 14.14 -4.56
CA LEU A 27 9.84 13.68 -5.82
C LEU A 27 10.97 13.11 -6.68
N ALA A 28 10.76 11.91 -7.21
CA ALA A 28 11.72 11.27 -8.12
C ALA A 28 11.83 12.02 -9.46
N ARG A 29 10.86 12.88 -9.79
CA ARG A 29 10.81 13.73 -10.98
C ARG A 29 10.17 15.07 -10.64
N GLU A 30 10.68 16.16 -11.23
CA GLU A 30 10.20 17.52 -10.95
C GLU A 30 8.82 17.82 -11.58
N HIS A 31 8.42 17.06 -12.61
CA HIS A 31 7.18 17.28 -13.36
C HIS A 31 6.46 15.95 -13.67
N GLY A 32 5.13 16.02 -13.83
CA GLY A 32 4.28 14.89 -14.19
C GLY A 32 3.68 14.19 -12.98
N TRP A 33 4.05 12.93 -12.77
CA TRP A 33 3.50 12.09 -11.70
C TRP A 33 4.12 12.44 -10.34
N TYR A 34 3.36 12.27 -9.26
CA TYR A 34 3.88 12.25 -7.89
C TYR A 34 4.64 10.95 -7.63
N ALA A 35 5.80 10.81 -8.27
CA ALA A 35 6.64 9.63 -8.18
C ALA A 35 7.61 9.72 -7.00
N VAL A 36 7.79 8.63 -6.28
CA VAL A 36 8.77 8.46 -5.21
C VAL A 36 9.79 7.40 -5.60
N ARG A 37 10.99 7.48 -5.01
CA ARG A 37 12.08 6.52 -5.25
C ARG A 37 12.06 5.44 -4.19
N VAL A 38 11.84 4.20 -4.62
CA VAL A 38 11.85 3.00 -3.76
C VAL A 38 13.27 2.46 -3.68
N LEU A 39 13.75 2.24 -2.47
CA LEU A 39 15.08 1.73 -2.16
C LEU A 39 15.09 0.22 -1.94
N SER A 40 14.07 -0.30 -1.26
CA SER A 40 13.87 -1.73 -1.07
C SER A 40 12.42 -2.06 -0.78
N VAL A 41 12.03 -3.31 -1.04
CA VAL A 41 10.67 -3.82 -0.80
C VAL A 41 10.74 -5.11 -0.01
N PHE A 42 9.94 -5.18 1.06
CA PHE A 42 9.75 -6.36 1.88
C PHE A 42 8.32 -6.87 1.74
N VAL A 43 8.17 -8.19 1.73
CA VAL A 43 6.88 -8.88 1.89
C VAL A 43 7.03 -9.73 3.16
N GLY A 44 6.32 -9.34 4.23
CA GLY A 44 6.63 -9.86 5.56
C GLY A 44 8.08 -9.52 5.93
N ASP A 45 8.83 -10.53 6.36
CA ASP A 45 10.24 -10.39 6.73
C ASP A 45 11.22 -10.62 5.55
N VAL A 46 10.72 -10.85 4.34
CA VAL A 46 11.56 -11.18 3.17
C VAL A 46 11.74 -9.94 2.29
N GLU A 47 12.98 -9.50 2.14
CA GLU A 47 13.35 -8.45 1.18
C GLU A 47 13.41 -9.01 -0.24
N ILE A 48 12.43 -8.67 -1.09
CA ILE A 48 12.35 -9.15 -2.48
C ILE A 48 13.28 -8.40 -3.43
N THR A 49 13.95 -7.36 -2.93
CA THR A 49 14.90 -6.50 -3.66
C THR A 49 16.33 -6.58 -3.12
N ALA A 50 16.62 -7.53 -2.23
CA ALA A 50 17.94 -7.67 -1.60
C ALA A 50 19.06 -7.83 -2.63
N PRO A 51 20.32 -7.49 -2.27
CA PRO A 51 21.48 -7.84 -3.09
C PRO A 51 21.51 -9.34 -3.41
N GLY A 52 21.53 -9.67 -4.71
CA GLY A 52 21.48 -11.06 -5.20
C GLY A 52 20.08 -11.53 -5.64
N ALA A 53 19.02 -10.77 -5.35
CA ALA A 53 17.72 -10.96 -5.98
C ALA A 53 17.74 -10.51 -7.45
N ASP A 54 16.67 -10.81 -8.20
CA ASP A 54 16.52 -10.35 -9.58
C ASP A 54 16.48 -8.80 -9.60
N PRO A 55 17.47 -8.13 -10.22
CA PRO A 55 17.55 -6.68 -10.20
C PRO A 55 16.42 -6.02 -11.00
N SER A 56 15.70 -6.77 -11.85
CA SER A 56 14.51 -6.28 -12.53
C SER A 56 13.35 -5.94 -11.57
N VAL A 57 13.34 -6.52 -10.36
CA VAL A 57 12.31 -6.22 -9.35
C VAL A 57 12.43 -4.77 -8.90
N LEU A 58 13.59 -4.37 -8.38
CA LEU A 58 13.81 -3.00 -7.91
C LEU A 58 13.75 -1.98 -9.06
N ARG A 59 14.25 -2.34 -10.24
CA ARG A 59 14.07 -1.53 -11.45
C ARG A 59 12.60 -1.34 -11.78
N GLY A 60 11.77 -2.37 -11.69
CA GLY A 60 10.33 -2.29 -11.92
C GLY A 60 9.61 -1.27 -11.04
N PHE A 61 10.09 -1.03 -9.81
CA PHE A 61 9.55 -0.01 -8.92
C PHE A 61 9.99 1.43 -9.28
N ASN A 62 11.07 1.61 -10.05
CA ASN A 62 11.68 2.92 -10.26
C ASN A 62 11.76 3.37 -11.73
N ASP A 63 11.75 2.43 -12.68
CA ASP A 63 11.77 2.70 -14.12
C ASP A 63 10.38 3.14 -14.65
N GLY A 64 10.32 3.63 -15.89
CA GLY A 64 9.05 4.00 -16.52
C GLY A 64 8.41 5.23 -15.87
N LYS A 65 7.24 5.07 -15.23
CA LYS A 65 6.61 6.12 -14.41
C LYS A 65 7.17 6.19 -12.98
N GLY A 66 7.89 5.16 -12.54
CA GLY A 66 8.28 4.95 -11.14
C GLY A 66 7.10 4.51 -10.26
N THR A 67 7.34 4.46 -8.95
CA THR A 67 6.30 4.23 -7.95
C THR A 67 5.57 5.55 -7.71
N ILE A 68 4.29 5.61 -8.07
CA ILE A 68 3.50 6.84 -8.01
C ILE A 68 2.53 6.78 -6.83
N VAL A 69 2.28 7.93 -6.21
CA VAL A 69 1.18 8.12 -5.26
C VAL A 69 0.00 8.66 -6.05
N ASP A 70 -1.01 7.83 -6.24
CA ASP A 70 -2.17 8.14 -7.09
C ASP A 70 -3.47 7.89 -6.32
N SER A 71 -4.21 8.97 -6.04
CA SER A 71 -5.54 8.88 -5.43
C SER A 71 -6.64 8.47 -6.42
N GLY A 72 -6.31 8.39 -7.72
CA GLY A 72 -7.23 8.00 -8.79
C GLY A 72 -7.40 6.50 -8.97
N THR A 73 -6.68 5.68 -8.20
CA THR A 73 -6.78 4.21 -8.23
C THR A 73 -7.25 3.67 -6.89
N THR A 74 -8.13 2.67 -6.91
CA THR A 74 -8.56 1.96 -5.70
C THR A 74 -7.46 1.04 -5.17
N ASP A 75 -6.81 0.30 -6.07
CA ASP A 75 -5.86 -0.76 -5.71
C ASP A 75 -4.38 -0.31 -5.82
N THR A 76 -3.51 -0.98 -5.08
CA THR A 76 -2.06 -0.87 -5.27
C THR A 76 -1.59 -1.84 -6.34
N PHE A 77 -0.93 -1.32 -7.38
CA PHE A 77 -0.36 -2.12 -8.46
C PHE A 77 1.14 -2.32 -8.28
N LEU A 78 1.58 -3.58 -8.27
CA LEU A 78 3.00 -3.94 -8.19
C LEU A 78 3.58 -4.20 -9.59
N PRO A 79 4.88 -3.96 -9.83
CA PRO A 79 5.51 -4.23 -11.11
C PRO A 79 5.49 -5.73 -11.43
N ALA A 80 5.29 -6.11 -12.69
CA ALA A 80 5.23 -7.52 -13.11
C ALA A 80 6.46 -8.34 -12.70
N ALA A 81 7.65 -7.73 -12.68
CA ALA A 81 8.88 -8.37 -12.20
C ALA A 81 8.77 -8.88 -10.75
N SER A 82 7.93 -8.26 -9.93
CA SER A 82 7.71 -8.65 -8.53
C SER A 82 6.72 -9.80 -8.35
N GLU A 83 5.98 -10.21 -9.38
CA GLU A 83 4.92 -11.22 -9.27
C GLU A 83 5.45 -12.54 -8.69
N LYS A 84 6.54 -13.06 -9.23
CA LYS A 84 7.14 -14.33 -8.78
C LYS A 84 7.62 -14.28 -7.32
N PRO A 85 8.47 -13.31 -6.90
CA PRO A 85 8.93 -13.27 -5.52
C PRO A 85 7.78 -12.99 -4.54
N VAL A 86 6.83 -12.10 -4.88
CA VAL A 86 5.64 -11.85 -4.04
C VAL A 86 4.83 -13.14 -3.87
N ALA A 87 4.52 -13.84 -4.96
CA ALA A 87 3.74 -15.08 -4.91
C ALA A 87 4.45 -16.19 -4.11
N ALA A 88 5.79 -16.26 -4.19
CA ALA A 88 6.57 -17.22 -3.42
C ALA A 88 6.47 -16.94 -1.92
N VAL A 89 6.67 -15.68 -1.50
CA VAL A 89 6.58 -15.29 -0.09
C VAL A 89 5.14 -15.42 0.42
N TRP A 90 4.15 -15.02 -0.39
CA TRP A 90 2.73 -15.16 -0.05
C TRP A 90 2.37 -16.62 0.24
N LYS A 91 2.85 -17.56 -0.60
CA LYS A 91 2.63 -18.99 -0.39
C LYS A 91 3.28 -19.50 0.88
N ILE A 92 4.46 -19.02 1.23
CA ILE A 92 5.12 -19.39 2.49
C ILE A 92 4.32 -18.86 3.70
N ALA A 93 3.90 -17.60 3.66
CA ALA A 93 3.18 -16.96 4.77
C ALA A 93 1.78 -17.54 4.99
N THR A 94 1.06 -17.82 3.90
CA THR A 94 -0.38 -18.14 3.94
C THR A 94 -0.68 -19.61 3.67
N GLY A 95 0.25 -20.35 3.08
CA GLY A 95 -0.02 -21.67 2.50
C GLY A 95 -0.80 -21.64 1.18
N ARG A 96 -1.16 -20.45 0.67
CA ARG A 96 -2.03 -20.27 -0.51
C ARG A 96 -1.26 -19.68 -1.69
N ARG A 97 -1.68 -20.00 -2.90
CA ARG A 97 -1.16 -19.33 -4.10
C ARG A 97 -1.75 -17.92 -4.16
N TYR A 98 -0.92 -16.91 -4.43
CA TYR A 98 -1.42 -15.56 -4.70
C TYR A 98 -2.37 -15.53 -5.91
N SER A 99 -3.42 -14.72 -5.82
CA SER A 99 -4.49 -14.62 -6.82
C SER A 99 -5.01 -13.19 -6.88
N ASN A 100 -5.26 -12.69 -8.10
CA ASN A 100 -5.96 -11.41 -8.32
C ASN A 100 -7.50 -11.58 -8.33
N ARG A 101 -8.01 -12.78 -8.03
CA ARG A 101 -9.45 -13.01 -7.87
C ARG A 101 -9.85 -12.71 -6.44
N SER A 102 -11.12 -12.37 -6.24
CA SER A 102 -11.70 -12.25 -4.91
C SER A 102 -11.54 -13.58 -4.15
N GLU A 103 -10.97 -13.48 -2.95
CA GLU A 103 -10.75 -14.61 -2.05
C GLU A 103 -11.19 -14.22 -0.64
N ALA A 104 -11.92 -15.12 0.02
CA ALA A 104 -12.20 -14.98 1.44
C ALA A 104 -11.06 -15.56 2.27
N TYR A 105 -10.84 -14.92 3.41
CA TYR A 105 -9.89 -15.31 4.44
C TYR A 105 -10.64 -15.35 5.78
N SER A 106 -10.48 -16.43 6.53
CA SER A 106 -10.86 -16.45 7.94
C SER A 106 -10.01 -15.45 8.74
N HIS A 107 -10.43 -15.14 9.97
CA HIS A 107 -9.70 -14.22 10.84
C HIS A 107 -8.26 -14.67 11.12
N ASP A 108 -8.04 -15.97 11.30
CA ASP A 108 -6.72 -16.53 11.55
C ASP A 108 -5.85 -16.63 10.29
N GLU A 109 -6.46 -16.73 9.10
CA GLU A 109 -5.72 -16.59 7.83
C GLU A 109 -5.37 -15.13 7.56
N PHE A 110 -6.28 -14.19 7.84
CA PHE A 110 -6.04 -12.75 7.72
C PHE A 110 -4.85 -12.31 8.57
N ARG A 111 -4.77 -12.78 9.82
CA ARG A 111 -3.64 -12.48 10.73
C ARG A 111 -2.28 -12.99 10.24
N ARG A 112 -2.26 -13.94 9.30
CA ARG A 112 -1.03 -14.48 8.69
C ARG A 112 -0.63 -13.74 7.41
N LEU A 113 -1.44 -12.81 6.93
CA LEU A 113 -1.13 -12.05 5.73
C LEU A 113 0.09 -11.14 5.96
N PRO A 114 1.03 -11.10 5.01
CA PRO A 114 2.28 -10.37 5.18
C PRO A 114 2.09 -8.85 5.06
N THR A 115 2.67 -8.07 5.96
CA THR A 115 2.80 -6.62 5.73
C THR A 115 3.74 -6.39 4.54
N ILE A 116 3.34 -5.52 3.60
CA ILE A 116 4.21 -5.09 2.50
C ILE A 116 4.88 -3.79 2.93
N THR A 117 6.21 -3.74 2.93
CA THR A 117 6.97 -2.55 3.37
C THR A 117 7.83 -2.02 2.23
N LEU A 118 7.70 -0.72 1.95
CA LEU A 118 8.55 0.00 1.01
C LEU A 118 9.46 0.93 1.80
N ASN A 119 10.77 0.74 1.65
CA ASN A 119 11.73 1.75 2.08
C ASN A 119 11.89 2.75 0.96
N ILE A 120 11.58 4.01 1.24
CA ILE A 120 11.53 5.10 0.27
C ILE A 120 12.63 6.10 0.64
N GLU A 121 13.17 6.76 -0.38
CA GLU A 121 14.13 7.85 -0.21
C GLU A 121 13.62 8.91 0.79
N GLY A 122 14.54 9.51 1.55
CA GLY A 122 14.19 10.34 2.71
C GLY A 122 14.02 9.56 4.02
N GLY A 123 14.39 8.28 4.04
CA GLY A 123 14.36 7.44 5.26
C GLY A 123 12.94 7.06 5.68
N ILE A 124 12.00 7.02 4.73
CA ILE A 124 10.61 6.67 4.98
C ILE A 124 10.46 5.15 4.88
N VAL A 125 9.86 4.57 5.92
CA VAL A 125 9.43 3.17 5.94
C VAL A 125 7.91 3.19 5.80
N TRP A 126 7.40 2.87 4.61
CA TRP A 126 5.97 2.83 4.35
C TRP A 126 5.48 1.38 4.48
N SER A 127 4.82 1.10 5.59
CA SER A 127 4.22 -0.22 5.86
C SER A 127 2.75 -0.27 5.48
N ILE A 128 2.42 -1.14 4.54
CA ILE A 128 1.07 -1.42 4.06
C ILE A 128 0.61 -2.73 4.70
N ARG A 129 -0.17 -2.61 5.78
CA ARG A 129 -0.67 -3.75 6.54
C ARG A 129 -1.87 -4.43 5.84
N PRO A 130 -2.23 -5.67 6.22
CA PRO A 130 -3.38 -6.37 5.67
C PRO A 130 -4.68 -5.58 5.64
N GLU A 131 -4.94 -4.72 6.64
CA GLU A 131 -6.15 -3.87 6.66
C GLU A 131 -6.22 -2.85 5.52
N ALA A 132 -5.09 -2.55 4.86
CA ALA A 132 -5.01 -1.57 3.78
C ALA A 132 -5.19 -2.18 2.38
N TYR A 133 -5.04 -3.49 2.23
CA TYR A 133 -5.19 -4.18 0.92
C TYR A 133 -6.22 -5.32 0.95
N MET A 134 -6.87 -5.56 2.09
CA MET A 134 -8.00 -6.47 2.23
C MET A 134 -9.25 -5.69 2.62
N GLU A 135 -10.38 -6.05 2.03
CA GLU A 135 -11.66 -5.45 2.36
C GLU A 135 -12.46 -6.35 3.30
N TRP A 136 -13.21 -5.73 4.22
CA TRP A 136 -14.16 -6.47 5.03
C TRP A 136 -15.32 -6.93 4.14
N ASN A 137 -15.51 -8.24 4.00
CA ASN A 137 -16.69 -8.76 3.36
C ASN A 137 -17.92 -8.47 4.24
N ARG A 138 -18.67 -7.43 3.87
CA ARG A 138 -19.88 -6.99 4.60
C ARG A 138 -21.08 -7.91 4.35
N ASP A 139 -21.01 -8.72 3.29
CA ASP A 139 -22.02 -9.72 2.99
C ASP A 139 -21.69 -10.97 3.78
N LYS A 140 -22.43 -11.19 4.88
CA LYS A 140 -22.32 -12.38 5.74
C LYS A 140 -22.70 -13.69 5.05
N THR A 141 -22.73 -13.74 3.73
CA THR A 141 -23.02 -14.97 2.98
C THR A 141 -21.73 -15.77 2.93
N PRO A 142 -21.63 -16.93 3.61
CA PRO A 142 -20.47 -17.79 3.48
C PRO A 142 -20.34 -18.15 2.00
N LEU A 143 -19.16 -17.91 1.41
CA LEU A 143 -18.84 -18.55 0.14
C LEU A 143 -18.81 -20.05 0.41
N ALA A 144 -19.72 -20.79 -0.22
CA ALA A 144 -19.78 -22.24 -0.09
C ALA A 144 -18.43 -22.83 -0.55
N GLY A 145 -17.73 -23.47 0.39
CA GLY A 145 -16.58 -24.33 0.15
C GLY A 145 -16.96 -25.78 0.37
#